data_AF-T1JCL1-F1
#
_entry.id   AF-T1JCL1-F1
#
_cell.length_a   1.000
_cell.length_b   1.000
_cell.length_c   1.000
_cell.angle_alpha   90.00
_cell.angle_beta   90.00
_cell.angle_gamma   90.00
#
_symmetry.space_group_name_H-M   'P 1'
#
loop_
_entity.id
_entity.type
_entity.pdbx_description
1 polymer ?
#
loop_
_entity_poly.entity_id
_entity_poly.type
_entity_poly.pdbx_seq_one_letter_code
_entity_poly.pdbx_strand_id
1 'polypeptide(L)'
;MSQSSLNFLVLLVGVLVLVLVKNAYSLRCYECNTLKNETSCERNEECTSKAEFPSCLKTVGVLNGKNYIVKECMALREQEDDQCEVHAIEEDKIICTCSTEFCNGFALKCYECDTSLDPSTCDNKELTRECRDQQVCFKTERLLGDEKIIKKACIDAPPEDKCEEHEDYRGMKETICKCSTELCNNANVKTATKMIALSAIFIITLMQFI
;
A
#
# COMPACT_ATOMS: atom_id res chain seq x y z
N MET A 1 8.98 31.89 -38.99
CA MET A 1 9.62 30.56 -38.94
C MET A 1 9.79 30.07 -40.37
N SER A 2 10.99 29.64 -40.77
CA SER A 2 11.21 29.06 -42.09
C SER A 2 10.65 27.63 -42.13
N GLN A 3 10.22 27.17 -43.30
CA GLN A 3 9.69 25.81 -43.48
C GLN A 3 10.67 24.72 -43.00
N SER A 4 11.97 24.98 -43.08
CA SER A 4 13.03 24.11 -42.54
C SER A 4 13.00 23.98 -41.01
N SER A 5 12.65 25.05 -40.28
CA SER A 5 12.56 25.02 -38.82
C SER A 5 11.36 24.20 -38.31
N LEU A 6 10.27 24.16 -39.08
CA LEU A 6 9.08 23.35 -38.76
C LEU A 6 9.36 21.86 -38.93
N ASN A 7 10.04 21.48 -40.02
CA ASN A 7 10.37 20.08 -40.30
C ASN A 7 11.32 19.48 -39.25
N PHE A 8 12.29 20.27 -38.77
CA PHE A 8 13.21 19.83 -37.72
C PHE A 8 12.48 19.58 -36.39
N LEU A 9 11.56 20.48 -36.01
CA LEU A 9 10.77 20.34 -34.79
C LEU A 9 9.90 19.07 -34.82
N VAL A 10 9.22 18.80 -35.94
CA VAL A 10 8.38 17.61 -36.10
C VAL A 10 9.20 16.33 -35.98
N LEU A 11 10.39 16.31 -36.57
CA LEU A 11 11.28 15.14 -36.50
C LEU A 11 11.80 14.92 -35.08
N LEU A 12 12.14 16.00 -34.36
CA LEU A 12 12.59 15.93 -32.97
C LEU A 12 11.47 15.44 -32.03
N VAL A 13 10.25 15.96 -32.18
CA VAL A 13 9.07 15.49 -31.43
C VAL A 13 8.78 14.02 -31.75
N GLY A 14 8.85 13.61 -33.02
CA GLY A 14 8.64 12.23 -33.43
C GLY A 14 9.65 11.24 -32.82
N VAL A 15 10.93 11.61 -32.80
CA VAL A 15 11.98 10.80 -32.14
C VAL A 15 11.72 10.72 -30.63
N LEU A 16 11.33 11.83 -30.00
CA LEU A 16 11.07 11.87 -28.56
C LEU A 16 9.88 10.99 -28.18
N VAL A 17 8.80 11.01 -28.97
CA VAL A 17 7.65 10.10 -28.82
C VAL A 17 8.08 8.64 -29.00
N LEU A 18 8.91 8.32 -30.00
CA LEU A 18 9.38 6.94 -30.21
C LEU A 18 10.27 6.43 -29.08
N VAL A 19 11.11 7.29 -28.48
CA VAL A 19 11.92 6.94 -27.31
C VAL A 19 11.04 6.72 -26.08
N LEU A 20 9.99 7.52 -25.90
CA LEU A 20 9.03 7.34 -24.80
C LEU A 20 8.20 6.06 -24.98
N VAL A 21 7.79 5.72 -26.20
CA VAL A 21 7.00 4.51 -26.50
C VAL A 21 7.84 3.23 -26.40
N LYS A 22 9.14 3.26 -26.72
CA LYS A 22 10.01 2.07 -26.61
C LYS A 22 10.49 1.76 -25.19
N ASN A 23 10.46 2.74 -24.30
CA ASN A 23 10.61 2.50 -22.86
C ASN A 23 9.27 2.16 -22.21
N ALA A 24 8.36 1.53 -22.99
CA ALA A 24 7.11 0.98 -22.49
C ALA A 24 7.38 0.24 -21.18
N TYR A 25 6.69 0.72 -20.15
CA TYR A 25 6.95 0.49 -18.74
C TYR A 25 7.31 -0.96 -18.45
N SER A 26 8.54 -1.15 -17.98
CA SER A 26 8.94 -2.44 -17.44
C SER A 26 8.34 -2.58 -16.05
N LEU A 27 7.27 -3.36 -15.94
CA LEU A 27 6.59 -3.59 -14.67
C LEU A 27 7.50 -4.41 -13.75
N ARG A 28 7.64 -3.97 -12.51
CA ARG A 28 8.35 -4.73 -11.47
C ARG A 28 7.35 -5.34 -10.51
N CYS A 29 7.55 -6.61 -10.18
CA CYS A 29 6.70 -7.33 -9.23
C CYS A 29 7.56 -8.02 -8.18
N TYR A 30 6.95 -8.36 -7.06
CA TYR A 30 7.55 -9.30 -6.14
C TYR A 30 7.41 -10.72 -6.69
N GLU A 31 8.45 -11.54 -6.57
CA GLU A 31 8.42 -12.96 -6.94
C GLU A 31 8.73 -13.86 -5.76
N CYS A 32 7.85 -14.81 -5.52
CA CYS A 32 8.12 -15.90 -4.60
C CYS A 32 7.18 -17.08 -4.76
N ASN A 33 7.62 -18.21 -4.26
CA ASN A 33 6.81 -19.40 -4.16
C ASN A 33 7.13 -20.16 -2.86
N THR A 34 6.30 -19.91 -1.84
CA THR A 34 6.43 -20.59 -0.54
C THR A 34 6.22 -22.12 -0.63
N LEU A 35 5.55 -22.64 -1.67
CA LEU A 35 5.46 -24.10 -1.90
C LEU A 35 6.82 -24.71 -2.25
N LYS A 36 7.76 -23.90 -2.76
CA LYS A 36 9.15 -24.29 -3.03
C LYS A 36 10.08 -24.04 -1.84
N ASN A 37 9.53 -23.83 -0.63
CA ASN A 37 10.25 -23.49 0.59
C ASN A 37 11.05 -22.19 0.51
N GLU A 38 10.61 -21.24 -0.32
CA GLU A 38 11.20 -19.91 -0.33
C GLU A 38 10.77 -19.15 0.93
N THR A 39 11.75 -18.70 1.72
CA THR A 39 11.53 -18.07 3.02
C THR A 39 11.28 -16.56 2.91
N SER A 40 11.67 -15.93 1.80
CA SER A 40 11.48 -14.51 1.55
C SER A 40 10.56 -14.32 0.34
N CYS A 41 9.51 -13.51 0.53
CA CYS A 41 8.54 -13.13 -0.49
C CYS A 41 8.69 -11.67 -0.96
N GLU A 42 9.95 -11.20 -0.99
CA GLU A 42 10.37 -9.82 -1.28
C GLU A 42 11.39 -9.73 -2.43
N ARG A 43 11.58 -10.79 -3.22
CA ARG A 43 12.48 -10.68 -4.37
C ARG A 43 11.83 -9.80 -5.42
N ASN A 44 12.54 -8.76 -5.82
CA ASN A 44 12.09 -7.83 -6.85
C ASN A 44 12.54 -8.35 -8.21
N GLU A 45 11.58 -8.66 -9.08
CA GLU A 45 11.86 -9.11 -10.44
C GLU A 45 11.18 -8.18 -11.45
N GLU A 46 11.88 -7.97 -12.55
CA GLU A 46 11.38 -7.20 -13.68
C GLU A 46 10.59 -8.14 -14.59
N CYS A 47 9.34 -7.80 -14.91
CA CYS A 47 8.49 -8.63 -15.75
C CYS A 47 9.02 -8.63 -17.18
N THR A 48 9.89 -9.59 -17.48
CA THR A 48 10.52 -9.73 -18.80
C THR A 48 9.60 -10.35 -19.86
N SER A 49 8.36 -10.70 -19.50
CA SER A 49 7.41 -11.27 -20.43
C SER A 49 7.18 -10.31 -21.58
N LYS A 50 7.31 -10.78 -22.83
CA LYS A 50 6.88 -10.05 -24.05
C LYS A 50 5.35 -9.91 -24.15
N ALA A 51 4.67 -9.96 -23.01
CA ALA A 51 3.24 -9.86 -22.90
C ALA A 51 2.80 -8.46 -23.28
N GLU A 52 1.63 -8.38 -23.91
CA GLU A 52 1.00 -7.11 -24.24
C GLU A 52 0.58 -6.34 -22.97
N PHE A 53 0.25 -7.06 -21.90
CA PHE A 53 -0.13 -6.53 -20.59
C PHE A 53 0.59 -7.29 -19.47
N PRO A 54 1.79 -6.86 -19.05
CA PRO A 54 2.41 -7.41 -17.85
C PRO A 54 1.59 -7.01 -16.62
N SER A 55 1.44 -7.94 -15.68
CA SER A 55 0.72 -7.72 -14.43
C SER A 55 1.38 -8.48 -13.29
N CYS A 56 1.26 -7.96 -12.08
CA CYS A 56 1.71 -8.68 -10.90
C CYS A 56 0.59 -9.57 -10.38
N LEU A 57 0.89 -10.85 -10.17
CA LEU A 57 -0.01 -11.81 -9.57
C LEU A 57 0.40 -12.05 -8.11
N LYS A 58 -0.61 -12.17 -7.24
CA LYS A 58 -0.48 -12.72 -5.89
C LYS A 58 -1.56 -13.76 -5.68
N THR A 59 -1.16 -14.94 -5.27
CA THR A 59 -2.05 -16.00 -4.82
C THR A 59 -1.78 -16.29 -3.36
N VAL A 60 -2.82 -16.36 -2.54
CA VAL A 60 -2.77 -16.80 -1.16
C VAL A 60 -3.76 -17.95 -1.00
N GLY A 61 -3.39 -19.03 -0.32
CA GLY A 61 -4.34 -20.08 -0.03
C GLY A 61 -3.83 -21.14 0.93
N VAL A 62 -4.60 -22.22 1.07
CA VAL A 62 -4.23 -23.38 1.89
C VAL A 62 -4.10 -24.62 1.00
N LEU A 63 -2.98 -25.34 1.08
CA LEU A 63 -2.77 -26.60 0.39
C LEU A 63 -2.28 -27.65 1.39
N ASN A 64 -2.99 -28.77 1.51
CA ASN A 64 -2.70 -29.83 2.47
C ASN A 64 -2.56 -29.31 3.93
N GLY A 65 -3.41 -28.36 4.33
CA GLY A 65 -3.39 -27.75 5.66
C GLY A 65 -2.23 -26.78 5.92
N LYS A 66 -1.44 -26.44 4.89
CA LYS A 66 -0.37 -25.43 4.97
C LYS A 66 -0.75 -24.20 4.16
N ASN A 67 -0.56 -23.02 4.76
CA ASN A 67 -0.71 -21.76 4.04
C ASN A 67 0.39 -21.63 3.00
N TYR A 68 0.05 -21.10 1.84
CA TYR A 68 1.00 -20.75 0.80
C TYR A 68 0.70 -19.38 0.22
N ILE A 69 1.77 -18.73 -0.22
CA ILE A 69 1.80 -17.51 -1.00
C ILE A 69 2.63 -17.79 -2.26
N VAL A 70 2.09 -17.41 -3.41
CA VAL A 70 2.80 -17.34 -4.69
C VAL A 70 2.67 -15.92 -5.22
N LYS A 71 3.78 -15.31 -5.60
CA LYS A 71 3.83 -14.02 -6.26
C LYS A 71 4.65 -14.18 -7.54
N GLU A 72 4.15 -13.70 -8.66
CA GLU A 72 4.84 -13.83 -9.95
C GLU A 72 4.42 -12.72 -10.91
N CYS A 73 5.24 -12.48 -11.93
CA CYS A 73 4.84 -11.73 -13.12
C CYS A 73 3.93 -12.60 -14.00
N MET A 74 2.78 -12.08 -14.40
CA MET A 74 1.85 -12.75 -15.31
C MET A 74 1.54 -11.89 -16.53
N ALA A 75 1.22 -12.55 -17.63
CA ALA A 75 0.75 -11.94 -18.87
C ALA A 75 -0.79 -12.07 -18.93
N LEU A 76 -1.52 -10.96 -18.80
CA LEU A 76 -2.97 -10.97 -19.01
C LEU A 76 -3.30 -10.82 -20.50
N ARG A 77 -4.43 -11.40 -20.92
CA ARG A 77 -4.92 -11.32 -22.30
C ARG A 77 -5.73 -10.05 -22.57
N GLU A 78 -6.31 -9.47 -21.52
CA GLU A 78 -7.12 -8.26 -21.55
C GLU A 78 -6.74 -7.39 -20.35
N GLN A 79 -6.87 -6.07 -20.51
CA GLN A 79 -6.59 -5.12 -19.44
C GLN A 79 -7.78 -5.11 -18.46
N GLU A 80 -7.63 -5.81 -17.34
CA GLU A 80 -8.56 -5.75 -16.22
C GLU A 80 -8.25 -4.50 -15.37
N ASP A 81 -9.29 -3.89 -14.77
CA ASP A 81 -9.12 -2.80 -13.81
C ASP A 81 -8.27 -3.29 -12.63
N ASP A 82 -7.47 -2.40 -12.01
CA ASP A 82 -6.51 -2.67 -10.90
C ASP A 82 -7.16 -3.13 -9.58
N GLN A 83 -8.17 -4.00 -9.64
CA GLN A 83 -8.87 -4.54 -8.49
C GLN A 83 -8.35 -5.95 -8.21
N CYS A 84 -8.10 -6.24 -6.93
CA CYS A 84 -8.00 -7.62 -6.45
C CYS A 84 -9.35 -8.30 -6.67
N GLU A 85 -9.60 -8.80 -7.88
CA GLU A 85 -10.75 -9.64 -8.13
C GLU A 85 -10.49 -11.00 -7.48
N VAL A 86 -11.26 -11.30 -6.43
CA VAL A 86 -11.26 -12.61 -5.77
C VAL A 86 -11.84 -13.64 -6.76
N HIS A 87 -11.01 -14.09 -7.70
CA HIS A 87 -11.39 -15.09 -8.67
C HIS A 87 -11.42 -16.46 -7.99
N ALA A 88 -12.66 -16.93 -7.80
CA ALA A 88 -13.07 -18.28 -7.42
C ALA A 88 -12.71 -18.75 -6.00
N ILE A 89 -13.77 -18.93 -5.20
CA ILE A 89 -13.81 -19.77 -4.00
C ILE A 89 -13.83 -21.23 -4.46
N GLU A 90 -12.79 -21.70 -5.14
CA GLU A 90 -12.44 -23.13 -5.05
C GLU A 90 -11.64 -23.29 -3.76
N GLU A 91 -12.38 -23.52 -2.67
CA GLU A 91 -11.93 -23.95 -1.33
C GLU A 91 -10.63 -23.28 -0.82
N ASP A 92 -10.74 -22.04 -0.31
CA ASP A 92 -9.69 -21.32 0.43
C ASP A 92 -8.50 -20.73 -0.37
N LYS A 93 -8.76 -20.27 -1.60
CA LYS A 93 -7.78 -19.54 -2.42
C LYS A 93 -8.23 -18.10 -2.71
N ILE A 94 -7.30 -17.16 -2.63
CA ILE A 94 -7.44 -15.75 -3.02
C ILE A 94 -6.41 -15.47 -4.11
N ILE A 95 -6.85 -14.87 -5.21
CA ILE A 95 -6.00 -14.44 -6.31
C ILE A 95 -6.16 -12.92 -6.44
N CYS A 96 -5.06 -12.21 -6.62
CA CYS A 96 -5.01 -10.78 -6.85
C CYS A 96 -4.13 -10.51 -8.07
N THR A 97 -4.63 -9.72 -9.00
CA THR A 97 -3.92 -9.18 -10.15
C THR A 97 -3.87 -7.66 -10.04
N CYS A 98 -2.82 -7.04 -10.56
CA CYS A 98 -2.68 -5.58 -10.59
C CYS A 98 -1.57 -5.17 -11.57
N SER A 99 -1.61 -3.94 -12.07
CA SER A 99 -0.75 -3.44 -13.15
C SER A 99 0.24 -2.34 -12.71
N THR A 100 0.34 -2.07 -11.41
CA THR A 100 1.28 -1.09 -10.83
C THR A 100 2.52 -1.76 -10.23
N GLU A 101 3.65 -1.07 -10.18
CA GLU A 101 4.89 -1.67 -9.64
C GLU A 101 4.68 -2.15 -8.20
N PHE A 102 5.12 -3.39 -7.94
CA PHE A 102 5.10 -4.03 -6.61
C PHE A 102 3.72 -4.17 -5.97
N CYS A 103 2.65 -4.05 -6.76
CA CYS A 103 1.28 -4.09 -6.27
C CYS A 103 0.87 -5.47 -5.72
N ASN A 104 1.58 -6.54 -6.10
CA ASN A 104 1.46 -7.87 -5.49
C ASN A 104 2.22 -8.02 -4.16
N GLY A 105 2.52 -6.90 -3.50
CA GLY A 105 3.09 -6.81 -2.16
C GLY A 105 2.31 -7.59 -1.09
N PHE A 106 2.88 -7.69 0.11
CA PHE A 106 2.24 -8.43 1.20
C PHE A 106 0.86 -7.89 1.55
N ALA A 107 0.04 -8.76 2.14
CA ALA A 107 -1.16 -8.34 2.84
C ALA A 107 -0.70 -7.36 3.91
N LEU A 108 -1.21 -6.13 3.86
CA LEU A 108 -0.83 -5.08 4.79
C LEU A 108 -0.89 -5.65 6.21
N LYS A 109 0.21 -5.58 6.97
CA LYS A 109 0.17 -5.98 8.38
C LYS A 109 -0.25 -4.78 9.19
N CYS A 110 -1.30 -4.93 9.99
CA CYS A 110 -1.76 -3.89 10.90
C CYS A 110 -1.79 -4.43 12.31
N TYR A 111 -1.68 -3.53 13.29
CA TYR A 111 -2.01 -3.88 14.65
C TYR A 111 -3.53 -4.02 14.81
N GLU A 112 -3.95 -4.97 15.64
CA GLU A 112 -5.34 -5.24 15.96
C GLU A 112 -5.52 -5.26 17.47
N CYS A 113 -6.35 -4.35 17.98
CA CYS A 113 -6.72 -4.30 19.39
C CYS A 113 -7.98 -3.45 19.59
N ASP A 114 -8.69 -3.67 20.70
CA ASP A 114 -9.88 -2.90 21.05
C ASP A 114 -10.00 -2.78 22.57
N THR A 115 -9.53 -1.63 23.09
CA THR A 115 -9.59 -1.33 24.53
C THR A 115 -11.01 -1.23 25.09
N SER A 116 -12.04 -1.09 24.24
CA SER A 116 -13.44 -1.09 24.71
C SER A 116 -13.91 -2.47 25.16
N LEU A 117 -13.25 -3.52 24.67
CA LEU A 117 -13.52 -4.91 25.05
C LEU A 117 -12.58 -5.37 26.17
N ASP A 118 -11.29 -5.04 26.05
CA ASP A 118 -10.26 -5.35 27.05
C ASP A 118 -9.18 -4.26 27.05
N PRO A 119 -9.08 -3.44 28.12
CA PRO A 119 -8.12 -2.35 28.24
C PRO A 119 -6.66 -2.79 28.03
N SER A 120 -6.32 -4.05 28.32
CA SER A 120 -4.95 -4.54 28.25
C SER A 120 -4.49 -4.90 26.83
N THR A 121 -5.42 -5.03 25.87
CA THR A 121 -5.12 -5.50 24.51
C THR A 121 -4.22 -4.58 23.69
N CYS A 122 -4.24 -3.27 23.97
CA CYS A 122 -3.41 -2.31 23.23
C CYS A 122 -2.10 -1.95 23.96
N ASP A 123 -1.86 -2.42 25.19
CA ASP A 123 -0.77 -1.92 26.04
C ASP A 123 0.51 -2.78 26.07
N ASN A 124 0.45 -4.10 25.81
CA ASN A 124 1.61 -4.97 26.12
C ASN A 124 1.92 -6.10 25.12
N LYS A 125 1.04 -6.41 24.18
CA LYS A 125 1.29 -7.38 23.10
C LYS A 125 0.46 -6.97 21.90
N GLU A 126 0.99 -6.05 21.11
CA GLU A 126 0.28 -5.61 19.93
C GLU A 126 0.13 -6.79 18.98
N LEU A 127 -1.07 -7.35 18.93
CA LEU A 127 -1.40 -8.43 18.01
C LEU A 127 -1.31 -7.84 16.60
N THR A 128 -0.50 -8.43 15.74
CA THR A 128 -0.47 -8.07 14.34
C THR A 128 -1.35 -9.02 13.55
N ARG A 129 -2.10 -8.46 12.60
CA ARG A 129 -2.95 -9.21 11.68
C ARG A 129 -2.60 -8.82 10.25
N GLU A 130 -2.49 -9.84 9.40
CA GLU A 130 -2.42 -9.66 7.95
C GLU A 130 -3.81 -9.33 7.39
N CYS A 131 -3.91 -8.20 6.71
CA CYS A 131 -5.12 -7.72 6.06
C CYS A 131 -5.32 -8.46 4.73
N ARG A 132 -6.23 -9.42 4.69
CA ARG A 132 -6.43 -10.29 3.51
C ARG A 132 -7.02 -9.56 2.30
N ASP A 133 -8.02 -8.71 2.55
CA ASP A 133 -8.79 -7.99 1.52
C ASP A 133 -8.80 -6.47 1.75
N GLN A 134 -7.97 -6.01 2.69
CA GLN A 134 -8.04 -4.67 3.25
C GLN A 134 -6.67 -4.02 3.07
N GLN A 135 -6.65 -2.84 2.45
CA GLN A 135 -5.39 -2.16 2.09
C GLN A 135 -5.05 -1.02 3.03
N VAL A 136 -5.76 -0.90 4.15
CA VAL A 136 -5.60 0.21 5.09
C VAL A 136 -5.56 -0.27 6.52
N CYS A 137 -4.51 0.15 7.22
CA CYS A 137 -4.47 0.09 8.67
C CYS A 137 -5.26 1.26 9.24
N PHE A 138 -6.12 0.93 10.18
CA PHE A 138 -7.00 1.86 10.84
C PHE A 138 -6.63 1.95 12.32
N LYS A 139 -6.74 3.17 12.85
CA LYS A 139 -6.67 3.43 14.28
C LYS A 139 -7.69 4.50 14.64
N THR A 140 -8.44 4.29 15.71
CA THR A 140 -9.16 5.38 16.38
C THR A 140 -8.70 5.55 17.81
N GLU A 141 -8.71 6.80 18.26
CA GLU A 141 -8.50 7.17 19.64
C GLU A 141 -9.59 8.16 20.06
N ARG A 142 -10.30 7.87 21.15
CA ARG A 142 -11.27 8.79 21.77
C ARG A 142 -11.11 8.83 23.28
N LEU A 143 -11.47 9.94 23.89
CA LEU A 143 -11.49 10.10 25.35
C LEU A 143 -12.93 10.02 25.85
N LEU A 144 -13.18 9.13 26.82
CA LEU A 144 -14.46 8.99 27.50
C LEU A 144 -14.24 9.24 29.00
N GLY A 145 -14.43 10.49 29.43
CA GLY A 145 -13.98 10.93 30.75
C GLY A 145 -12.45 10.91 30.84
N ASP A 146 -11.91 10.21 31.83
CA ASP A 146 -10.46 10.01 32.00
C ASP A 146 -9.92 8.76 31.25
N GLU A 147 -10.81 7.97 30.67
CA GLU A 147 -10.44 6.73 29.97
C GLU A 147 -10.16 6.99 28.48
N LYS A 148 -9.07 6.43 27.98
CA LYS A 148 -8.72 6.47 26.55
C LYS A 148 -9.16 5.17 25.89
N ILE A 149 -10.03 5.27 24.90
CA ILE A 149 -10.46 4.15 24.06
C ILE A 149 -9.67 4.20 22.75
N ILE A 150 -8.88 3.15 22.52
CA ILE A 150 -8.13 2.89 21.29
C ILE A 150 -8.72 1.66 20.59
N LYS A 151 -8.90 1.76 19.28
CA LYS A 151 -9.20 0.64 18.40
C LYS A 151 -8.22 0.63 17.24
N LYS A 152 -7.67 -0.53 16.90
CA LYS A 152 -6.78 -0.74 15.75
C LYS A 152 -7.31 -1.92 14.94
N ALA A 153 -7.34 -1.81 13.62
CA ALA A 153 -7.84 -2.88 12.75
C ALA A 153 -7.33 -2.74 11.31
N CYS A 154 -7.56 -3.77 10.50
CA CYS A 154 -7.60 -3.69 9.05
C CYS A 154 -9.00 -3.24 8.60
N ILE A 155 -9.10 -2.30 7.65
CA ILE A 155 -10.39 -1.88 7.08
C ILE A 155 -10.34 -1.81 5.56
N ASP A 156 -11.50 -1.96 4.94
CA ASP A 156 -11.70 -1.68 3.52
C ASP A 156 -12.12 -0.21 3.38
N ALA A 157 -11.14 0.63 3.10
CA ALA A 157 -11.32 2.06 2.91
C ALA A 157 -10.24 2.60 1.97
N PRO A 158 -10.45 3.78 1.35
CA PRO A 158 -9.37 4.47 0.66
C PRO A 158 -8.21 4.78 1.62
N PRO A 159 -6.95 4.57 1.19
CA PRO A 159 -5.79 4.92 1.99
C PRO A 159 -5.68 6.44 2.11
N GLU A 160 -5.50 6.91 3.34
CA GLU A 160 -5.28 8.31 3.64
C GLU A 160 -4.18 8.37 4.70
N ASP A 161 -2.93 8.68 4.35
CA ASP A 161 -1.80 8.73 5.30
C ASP A 161 -1.83 9.99 6.20
N LYS A 162 -2.98 10.21 6.84
CA LYS A 162 -3.24 11.33 7.75
C LYS A 162 -4.17 10.88 8.87
N CYS A 163 -4.13 11.65 9.94
CA CYS A 163 -5.07 11.51 11.04
C CYS A 163 -5.95 12.75 11.10
N GLU A 164 -7.25 12.55 11.23
CA GLU A 164 -8.24 13.62 11.29
C GLU A 164 -8.99 13.55 12.63
N GLU A 165 -9.27 14.72 13.22
CA GLU A 165 -10.17 14.81 14.35
C GLU A 165 -11.60 14.94 13.84
N HIS A 166 -12.47 14.05 14.32
CA HIS A 166 -13.91 14.09 14.09
C HIS A 166 -14.62 14.32 15.41
N GLU A 167 -15.71 15.08 15.37
CA GLU A 167 -16.62 15.24 16.49
C GLU A 167 -17.91 14.48 16.15
N ASP A 168 -18.30 13.54 17.01
CA ASP A 168 -19.53 12.78 16.80
C ASP A 168 -20.78 13.60 17.14
N TYR A 169 -21.97 13.03 16.89
CA TYR A 169 -23.24 13.70 17.17
C TYR A 169 -23.49 13.98 18.67
N ARG A 170 -22.65 13.45 19.57
CA ARG A 170 -22.71 13.67 21.02
C ARG A 170 -21.68 14.71 21.48
N GLY A 171 -20.93 15.32 20.56
CA GLY A 171 -19.87 16.26 20.87
C GLY A 171 -18.56 15.61 21.35
N MET A 172 -18.43 14.29 21.18
CA MET A 172 -17.21 13.58 21.57
C MET A 172 -16.18 13.65 20.43
N LYS A 173 -14.96 14.05 20.78
CA LYS A 173 -13.84 14.10 19.84
C LYS A 173 -13.19 12.73 19.71
N GLU A 174 -13.02 12.28 18.49
CA GLU A 174 -12.30 11.07 18.10
C GLU A 174 -11.25 11.42 17.06
N THR A 175 -10.04 10.93 17.23
CA THR A 175 -9.00 11.00 16.21
C THR A 175 -9.01 9.71 15.41
N ILE A 176 -9.20 9.81 14.10
CA ILE A 176 -9.21 8.69 13.16
C ILE A 176 -7.96 8.76 12.30
N CYS A 177 -7.17 7.70 12.28
CA CYS A 177 -6.01 7.54 11.41
C CYS A 177 -6.24 6.39 10.45
N LYS A 178 -5.91 6.64 9.19
CA LYS A 178 -5.76 5.63 8.15
C LYS A 178 -4.31 5.67 7.68
N CYS A 179 -3.81 4.57 7.13
CA CYS A 179 -2.52 4.54 6.48
C CYS A 179 -2.33 3.21 5.71
N SER A 180 -1.49 3.23 4.68
CA SER A 180 -1.29 2.11 3.74
C SER A 180 0.04 1.36 3.92
N THR A 181 0.83 1.73 4.94
CA THR A 181 2.14 1.15 5.21
C THR A 181 2.09 0.13 6.35
N GLU A 182 2.98 -0.85 6.36
CA GLU A 182 2.94 -1.89 7.40
C GLU A 182 3.06 -1.28 8.80
N LEU A 183 2.19 -1.74 9.70
CA LEU A 183 2.20 -1.43 11.13
C LEU A 183 2.07 0.07 11.44
N CYS A 184 1.63 0.86 10.45
CA CYS A 184 1.55 2.31 10.53
C CYS A 184 0.51 2.80 11.54
N ASN A 185 -0.49 1.99 11.84
CA ASN A 185 -1.49 2.27 12.87
C ASN A 185 -0.97 2.11 14.31
N ASN A 186 0.35 2.05 14.50
CA ASN A 186 0.96 2.28 15.81
C ASN A 186 1.40 3.71 16.04
N ALA A 187 1.58 4.48 14.96
CA ALA A 187 2.10 5.83 15.07
C ALA A 187 1.31 6.62 16.12
N ASN A 188 2.04 7.14 17.10
CA ASN A 188 1.44 7.98 18.12
C ASN A 188 1.19 9.34 17.46
N VAL A 189 -0.08 9.63 17.19
CA VAL A 189 -0.52 10.75 16.34
C VAL A 189 0.01 12.09 16.85
N LYS A 190 0.24 12.20 18.15
CA LYS A 190 0.75 13.40 18.81
C LYS A 190 2.20 13.75 18.47
N THR A 191 2.98 12.83 17.90
CA THR A 191 4.43 13.03 17.69
C THR A 191 4.76 13.50 16.27
N ALA A 192 3.96 13.11 15.26
CA ALA A 192 4.27 13.39 13.86
C ALA A 192 4.22 14.90 13.53
N THR A 193 3.24 15.63 14.05
CA THR A 193 3.08 17.08 13.79
C THR A 193 4.26 17.91 14.31
N LYS A 194 4.94 17.44 15.36
CA LYS A 194 6.08 18.15 15.96
C LYS A 194 7.35 18.02 15.13
N MET A 195 7.55 16.89 14.44
CA MET A 195 8.76 16.66 13.63
C MET A 195 8.75 17.47 12.34
N ILE A 196 7.59 17.63 11.69
CA ILE A 196 7.46 18.44 10.46
C ILE A 196 7.74 19.92 10.75
N ALA A 197 7.27 20.43 11.89
CA ALA A 197 7.54 21.81 12.30
C ALA A 197 9.04 22.05 12.53
N LEU A 198 9.76 21.09 13.11
CA LEU A 198 11.20 21.19 13.34
C LEU A 198 12.02 21.14 12.05
N SER A 199 11.63 20.29 11.08
CA SER A 199 12.31 20.26 9.77
C SER A 199 12.11 21.55 8.98
N ALA A 200 10.93 22.18 9.06
CA ALA A 200 10.66 23.44 8.40
C ALA A 200 11.51 24.58 8.98
N ILE A 201 11.66 24.65 10.31
CA ILE A 201 12.52 25.63 10.98
C ILE A 201 13.97 25.44 10.54
N PHE A 202 14.46 24.20 10.46
CA PHE A 202 15.83 23.91 10.04
C PHE A 202 16.13 24.36 8.61
N ILE A 203 15.21 24.11 7.67
CA ILE A 203 15.35 24.55 6.27
C ILE A 203 15.34 26.09 6.17
N ILE A 204 14.46 26.77 6.92
CA ILE A 204 14.41 28.23 6.95
C ILE A 204 15.72 28.80 7.51
N THR A 205 16.26 28.21 8.58
CA THR A 205 17.55 28.66 9.12
C THR A 205 18.70 28.43 8.14
N LEU A 206 18.75 27.29 7.45
CA LEU A 206 19.77 27.03 6.43
C LEU A 206 19.71 28.03 5.27
N MET A 207 18.50 28.41 4.84
CA MET A 207 18.32 29.43 3.79
C MET A 207 18.74 30.84 4.23
N GLN A 208 18.83 31.15 5.53
CA GLN A 208 19.33 32.45 6.00
C GLN A 208 20.86 32.55 6.06
N PHE A 209 21.57 31.42 5.96
CA PHE A 209 23.04 31.35 6.01
C PHE A 209 23.70 31.09 4.65
N ILE A 210 22.90 30.96 3.58
CA ILE A 210 23.34 30.87 2.18
C ILE A 210 23.11 32.24 1.53
#